data_AF-A0A8B7DRS2-F1
#
_entry.id   AF-A0A8B7DRS2-F1
#
_cell.length_a   1.000
_cell.length_b   1.000
_cell.length_c   1.000
_cell.angle_alpha   90.00
_cell.angle_beta   90.00
_cell.angle_gamma   90.00
#
_symmetry.space_group_name_H-M   'P 1'
#
loop_
_entity.id
_entity.type
_entity.pdbx_description
1 polymer ?
#
loop_
_entity_poly.entity_id
_entity_poly.type
_entity_poly.pdbx_seq_one_letter_code
_entity_poly.pdbx_strand_id
1 'polypeptide(L)'
;MDYSNGPHNPVGTNINWGTALLEKGSKRKRTDFNESVNKKFNKAKKTFLNFTSEDGIYHAENTNLSPHNFNHRQEDIIYLPLKSCVFINLTSYDEISIHSGNFFFGDERGVYESTSAGVALNFMRQSTKEKKLYTARSFIFTDPLKAQEIYERLLST
;
A
#
# COMPACT_ATOMS: atom_id res chain seq x y z
N MET A 1 44.70 3.83 0.75
CA MET A 1 44.49 4.50 2.04
C MET A 1 43.26 5.37 1.89
N ASP A 2 42.07 4.81 1.70
CA ASP A 2 41.25 3.98 2.60
C ASP A 2 40.11 4.87 3.11
N TYR A 3 39.04 4.91 2.32
CA TYR A 3 37.73 5.30 2.80
C TYR A 3 36.94 3.99 3.00
N SER A 4 36.92 3.52 4.25
CA SER A 4 36.09 2.41 4.69
C SER A 4 34.62 2.84 4.68
N ASN A 5 33.92 2.52 3.59
CA ASN A 5 32.46 2.50 3.58
C ASN A 5 31.99 1.26 4.35
N GLY A 6 31.61 1.47 5.62
CA GLY A 6 30.85 0.47 6.38
C GLY A 6 29.47 0.24 5.74
N PRO A 7 28.89 -0.97 5.85
CA PRO A 7 27.58 -1.25 5.28
C PRO A 7 26.51 -0.49 6.08
N HIS A 8 25.80 0.41 5.42
CA HIS A 8 24.55 0.97 5.93
C HIS A 8 23.52 -0.16 6.02
N ASN A 9 23.27 -0.66 7.23
CA ASN A 9 22.08 -1.44 7.52
C ASN A 9 20.84 -0.55 7.34
N PRO A 10 19.79 -1.00 6.64
CA PRO A 10 18.54 -0.27 6.61
C PRO A 10 17.94 -0.28 8.02
N VAL A 11 17.74 0.91 8.57
CA VAL A 11 17.02 1.16 9.82
C VAL A 11 15.64 0.53 9.68
N GLY A 12 15.38 -0.54 10.43
CA GLY A 12 14.05 -1.09 10.59
C GLY A 12 13.20 -0.07 11.35
N THR A 13 12.43 0.74 10.65
CA THR A 13 11.36 1.51 11.27
C THR A 13 10.29 0.53 11.75
N ASN A 14 10.20 0.38 13.08
CA ASN A 14 9.09 -0.28 13.75
C ASN A 14 7.85 0.60 13.56
N ILE A 15 7.14 0.43 12.45
CA ILE A 15 5.88 1.13 12.23
C ILE A 15 4.79 0.40 13.01
N ASN A 16 4.20 1.08 13.99
CA ASN A 16 3.02 0.60 14.72
C ASN A 16 1.77 1.31 14.18
N TRP A 17 1.14 0.72 13.17
CA TRP A 17 -0.08 1.26 12.56
C TRP A 17 -1.28 1.28 13.52
N GLY A 18 -1.24 0.49 14.60
CA GLY A 18 -2.28 0.48 15.64
C GLY A 18 -2.41 1.81 16.38
N THR A 19 -1.30 2.44 16.73
CA THR A 19 -1.31 3.77 17.39
C THR A 19 -1.59 4.91 16.42
N ALA A 20 -1.14 4.81 15.16
CA ALA A 20 -1.32 5.85 14.14
C ALA A 20 -2.79 6.07 13.73
N LEU A 21 -3.65 5.05 13.87
CA LEU A 21 -5.07 5.14 13.57
C LEU A 21 -5.95 5.50 14.80
N LEU A 22 -5.48 5.23 16.03
CA LEU A 22 -6.22 5.46 17.28
C LEU A 22 -6.19 6.91 17.80
N GLU A 23 -5.23 7.75 17.41
CA GLU A 23 -5.17 9.16 17.85
C GLU A 23 -6.32 10.04 17.28
N LYS A 24 -7.15 9.52 16.36
CA LYS A 24 -8.20 10.27 15.65
C LYS A 24 -9.54 10.41 16.41
N GLY A 25 -9.56 10.19 17.72
CA GLY A 25 -10.77 10.40 18.54
C GLY A 25 -11.09 11.86 18.89
N SER A 26 -10.16 12.80 18.72
CA SER A 26 -10.40 14.19 19.17
C SER A 26 -9.80 15.24 18.25
N LYS A 27 -10.70 15.97 17.58
CA LYS A 27 -10.52 17.23 16.85
C LYS A 27 -9.78 17.16 15.51
N ARG A 28 -10.52 17.60 14.49
CA ARG A 28 -10.11 17.88 13.11
C ARG A 28 -8.77 18.62 13.05
N LYS A 29 -7.69 17.90 12.78
CA LYS A 29 -6.47 18.41 12.14
C LYS A 29 -6.08 17.45 11.05
N ARG A 30 -6.03 17.98 9.82
CA ARG A 30 -5.51 17.32 8.63
C ARG A 30 -4.00 17.22 8.81
N THR A 31 -3.52 16.11 9.36
CA THR A 31 -2.11 15.75 9.40
C THR A 31 -1.92 14.60 8.45
N ASP A 32 -1.42 14.91 7.26
CA ASP A 32 -0.98 13.93 6.28
C ASP A 32 0.28 13.25 6.85
N PHE A 33 0.09 12.18 7.63
CA PHE A 33 1.20 11.34 8.08
C PHE A 33 1.57 10.40 6.94
N ASN A 34 2.30 10.93 5.97
CA ASN A 34 2.71 10.23 4.77
C ASN A 34 4.04 9.48 5.00
N GLU A 35 4.02 8.45 5.86
CA GLU A 35 5.16 7.54 5.96
C GLU A 35 5.03 6.49 4.85
N SER A 36 5.86 6.65 3.82
CA SER A 36 5.92 5.74 2.68
C SER A 36 7.11 4.80 2.81
N VAL A 37 6.83 3.51 3.00
CA VAL A 37 7.87 2.48 2.93
C VAL A 37 7.90 1.93 1.51
N ASN A 38 9.02 2.16 0.81
CA ASN A 38 9.26 1.62 -0.53
C ASN A 38 10.24 0.44 -0.43
N LYS A 39 9.76 -0.77 -0.73
CA LYS A 39 10.59 -1.99 -0.74
C LYS A 39 10.73 -2.52 -2.16
N LYS A 40 11.99 -2.66 -2.60
CA LYS A 40 12.34 -3.34 -3.87
C LYS A 40 12.54 -4.83 -3.58
N PHE A 41 11.87 -5.68 -4.35
CA PHE A 41 11.97 -7.13 -4.19
C PHE A 41 12.95 -7.73 -5.18
N ASN A 42 13.76 -8.67 -4.70
CA ASN A 42 14.62 -9.48 -5.56
C ASN A 42 13.76 -10.53 -6.27
N LYS A 43 13.68 -10.47 -7.61
CA LYS A 43 12.84 -11.34 -8.45
C LYS A 43 13.16 -12.85 -8.38
N ALA A 44 14.23 -13.24 -7.68
CA ALA A 44 14.74 -14.60 -7.64
C ALA A 44 13.97 -15.58 -6.74
N LYS A 45 13.19 -15.09 -5.75
CA LYS A 45 12.31 -15.95 -4.94
C LYS A 45 10.86 -15.80 -5.39
N LYS A 46 10.25 -16.90 -5.84
CA LYS A 46 8.80 -16.95 -6.08
C LYS A 46 8.10 -16.86 -4.74
N THR A 47 7.48 -15.72 -4.47
CA THR A 47 6.72 -15.52 -3.25
C THR A 47 5.32 -15.04 -3.61
N PHE A 48 4.34 -15.74 -3.05
CA PHE A 48 2.93 -15.42 -3.19
C PHE A 48 2.43 -14.80 -1.90
N LEU A 49 1.70 -13.70 -2.02
CA LEU A 49 0.93 -13.13 -0.93
C LEU A 49 -0.54 -13.48 -1.15
N ASN A 50 -1.19 -14.01 -0.12
CA ASN A 50 -2.60 -14.38 -0.18
C ASN A 50 -3.42 -13.36 0.63
N PHE A 51 -4.48 -12.83 0.00
CA PHE A 51 -5.52 -12.07 0.67
C PHE A 51 -6.81 -12.87 0.63
N THR A 52 -7.36 -13.14 1.81
CA THR A 52 -8.69 -13.72 1.99
C THR A 52 -9.74 -12.64 1.79
N SER A 53 -10.87 -12.97 1.17
CA SER A 53 -12.02 -12.06 1.14
C SER A 53 -12.57 -11.95 2.57
N GLU A 54 -12.36 -10.80 3.16
CA GLU A 54 -12.73 -10.52 4.54
C GLU A 54 -13.20 -9.07 4.59
N ASP A 55 -14.12 -8.79 5.50
CA ASP A 55 -14.61 -7.44 5.74
C ASP A 55 -13.43 -6.51 6.05
N GLY A 56 -13.41 -5.35 5.39
CA GLY A 56 -12.36 -4.36 5.58
C GLY A 56 -11.13 -4.49 4.68
N ILE A 57 -11.15 -5.36 3.66
CA ILE A 57 -10.22 -5.25 2.52
C ILE A 57 -10.94 -4.71 1.30
N TYR A 58 -10.37 -3.67 0.71
CA TYR A 58 -10.84 -3.09 -0.54
C TYR A 58 -9.71 -3.07 -1.56
N HIS A 59 -10.05 -3.02 -2.84
CA HIS A 59 -9.08 -3.05 -3.92
C HIS A 59 -9.42 -2.10 -5.06
N ALA A 60 -8.38 -1.72 -5.79
CA ALA A 60 -8.46 -1.03 -7.07
C ALA A 60 -7.40 -1.60 -8.02
N GLU A 61 -7.75 -1.69 -9.31
CA GLU A 61 -6.85 -2.19 -10.35
C GLU A 61 -6.55 -1.12 -11.38
N ASN A 62 -5.37 -1.20 -12.00
CA ASN A 62 -4.95 -0.34 -13.11
C ASN A 62 -5.16 1.15 -12.81
N THR A 63 -4.83 1.56 -11.58
CA THR A 63 -4.86 2.97 -11.25
C THR A 63 -3.69 3.60 -11.98
N ASN A 64 -3.95 4.52 -12.91
CA ASN A 64 -2.90 5.28 -13.62
C ASN A 64 -2.18 6.28 -12.67
N LEU A 65 -2.04 5.91 -11.40
CA LEU A 65 -1.29 6.62 -10.38
C LEU A 65 0.19 6.33 -10.57
N SER A 66 0.91 7.37 -10.97
CA SER A 66 2.36 7.39 -10.78
C SER A 66 2.67 7.98 -9.40
N PRO A 67 3.53 7.34 -8.59
CA PRO A 67 3.92 7.89 -7.27
C PRO A 67 4.65 9.23 -7.37
N HIS A 68 5.11 9.61 -8.58
CA HIS A 68 5.78 10.88 -8.85
C HIS A 68 4.88 11.94 -9.47
N ASN A 69 3.60 11.63 -9.71
CA ASN A 69 2.65 12.58 -10.28
C ASN A 69 1.59 12.93 -9.24
N PHE A 70 1.98 13.75 -8.25
CA PHE A 70 1.11 14.29 -7.20
C PHE A 70 -0.06 15.16 -7.72
N ASN A 71 -0.12 15.41 -9.04
CA ASN A 71 -1.24 16.11 -9.67
C ASN A 71 -2.44 15.18 -9.96
N HIS A 72 -2.26 13.86 -9.94
CA HIS A 72 -3.41 12.94 -9.84
C HIS A 72 -3.76 12.80 -8.38
N ARG A 73 -4.87 13.41 -7.97
CA ARG A 73 -5.37 13.26 -6.61
C ARG A 73 -5.71 11.79 -6.44
N GLN A 74 -5.10 11.13 -5.45
CA GLN A 74 -5.52 9.81 -4.96
C GLN A 74 -7.03 9.80 -4.59
N GLU A 75 -7.61 11.00 -4.45
CA GLU A 75 -9.02 11.28 -4.18
C GLU A 75 -9.99 10.81 -5.29
N ASP A 76 -9.50 10.47 -6.49
CA ASP A 76 -10.37 10.07 -7.61
C ASP A 76 -10.60 8.55 -7.70
N ILE A 77 -10.01 7.76 -6.79
CA ILE A 77 -10.12 6.29 -6.83
C ILE A 77 -11.13 5.82 -5.81
N ILE A 78 -12.18 5.18 -6.32
CA ILE A 78 -13.16 4.44 -5.53
C ILE A 78 -12.68 3.00 -5.40
N TYR A 79 -12.35 2.59 -4.19
CA TYR A 79 -11.94 1.23 -3.86
C TYR A 79 -13.17 0.36 -3.60
N LEU A 80 -13.15 -0.86 -4.14
CA LEU A 80 -14.28 -1.79 -4.06
C LEU A 80 -13.99 -2.93 -3.08
N PRO A 81 -15.00 -3.47 -2.37
CA PRO A 81 -14.81 -4.59 -1.45
C PRO A 81 -14.17 -5.80 -2.13
N LEU A 82 -13.18 -6.41 -1.47
CA LEU A 82 -12.54 -7.61 -1.97
C LEU A 82 -13.45 -8.83 -1.76
N LYS A 83 -14.19 -9.22 -2.81
CA LYS A 83 -15.16 -10.33 -2.72
C LYS A 83 -14.59 -11.74 -2.82
N SER A 84 -13.35 -11.87 -3.27
CA SER A 84 -12.74 -13.18 -3.52
C SER A 84 -11.31 -13.22 -3.03
N CYS A 85 -10.84 -14.41 -2.66
CA CYS A 85 -9.45 -14.59 -2.28
C CYS A 85 -8.55 -14.28 -3.48
N VAL A 86 -7.49 -13.52 -3.24
CA VAL A 86 -6.54 -13.10 -4.27
C VAL A 86 -5.13 -13.58 -3.91
N PHE A 87 -4.52 -14.27 -4.86
CA PHE A 87 -3.11 -14.64 -4.81
C PHE A 87 -2.30 -13.64 -5.64
N ILE A 88 -1.36 -12.97 -4.99
CA ILE A 88 -0.49 -11.98 -5.60
C ILE A 88 0.90 -12.58 -5.75
N ASN A 89 1.32 -12.78 -7.00
CA ASN A 89 2.72 -13.12 -7.28
C ASN A 89 3.60 -11.87 -7.13
N LEU A 90 4.40 -11.81 -6.07
CA LEU A 90 5.25 -10.66 -5.78
C LEU A 90 6.35 -10.46 -6.85
N THR A 91 6.75 -11.51 -7.58
CA THR A 91 7.76 -11.39 -8.64
C THR A 91 7.24 -10.65 -9.87
N SER A 92 5.93 -10.46 -9.98
CA SER A 92 5.28 -9.72 -11.07
C SER A 92 5.27 -8.21 -10.83
N TYR A 93 5.84 -7.74 -9.73
CA TYR A 93 5.90 -6.32 -9.37
C TYR A 93 7.35 -5.91 -9.13
N ASP A 94 7.65 -4.64 -9.42
CA ASP A 94 9.00 -4.10 -9.29
C ASP A 94 9.21 -3.46 -7.90
N GLU A 95 8.15 -2.90 -7.33
CA GLU A 95 8.19 -2.22 -6.04
C GLU A 95 6.83 -2.30 -5.33
N ILE A 96 6.85 -2.25 -4.01
CA ILE A 96 5.66 -2.14 -3.17
C ILE A 96 5.80 -0.88 -2.33
N SER A 97 4.73 -0.06 -2.30
CA SER A 97 4.63 1.09 -1.40
C SER A 97 3.47 0.92 -0.42
N ILE A 98 3.68 1.37 0.81
CA ILE A 98 2.69 1.33 1.89
C ILE A 98 2.50 2.74 2.42
N HIS A 99 1.26 3.18 2.60
CA HIS A 99 0.94 4.47 3.22
C HIS A 99 -0.41 4.41 3.92
N SER A 100 -0.62 5.25 4.93
CA SER A 100 -1.94 5.42 5.56
C SER A 100 -2.61 6.70 5.07
N GLY A 101 -3.95 6.73 5.13
CA GLY A 101 -4.70 7.87 4.60
C GLY A 101 -6.20 7.71 4.79
N ASN A 102 -6.96 8.61 4.17
CA ASN A 102 -8.40 8.46 3.99
C ASN A 102 -8.66 8.09 2.53
N PHE A 103 -9.53 7.13 2.29
CA PHE A 103 -9.83 6.58 0.97
C PHE A 103 -11.33 6.60 0.69
N PHE A 104 -11.69 6.67 -0.59
CA PHE A 104 -13.07 6.60 -1.06
C PHE A 104 -13.43 5.15 -1.33
N PHE A 105 -14.51 4.68 -0.71
CA PHE A 105 -15.00 3.32 -0.85
C PHE A 105 -16.32 3.33 -1.62
N GLY A 106 -16.45 2.37 -2.52
CA GLY A 106 -17.67 2.17 -3.29
C GLY A 106 -18.32 0.85 -2.94
N ASP A 107 -19.59 0.72 -3.28
CA ASP A 107 -20.29 -0.54 -3.27
C ASP A 107 -19.79 -1.45 -4.42
N GLU A 108 -20.36 -2.64 -4.49
CA GLU A 108 -20.04 -3.63 -5.52
C GLU A 108 -20.31 -3.17 -6.96
N ARG A 109 -21.11 -2.10 -7.12
CA ARG A 109 -21.52 -1.51 -8.40
C ARG A 109 -20.62 -0.33 -8.78
N GLY A 110 -19.63 0.00 -7.94
CA GLY A 110 -18.74 1.15 -8.11
C GLY A 110 -19.38 2.48 -7.73
N VAL A 111 -20.52 2.47 -7.03
CA VAL A 111 -21.15 3.68 -6.52
C VAL A 111 -20.47 4.07 -5.21
N TYR A 112 -20.07 5.33 -5.08
CA TYR A 112 -19.51 5.85 -3.84
C TYR A 112 -20.43 5.58 -2.64
N GLU A 113 -19.87 5.00 -1.59
CA GLU A 113 -20.58 4.65 -0.36
C GLU A 113 -20.06 5.47 0.83
N SER A 114 -18.74 5.53 1.02
CA SER A 114 -18.16 6.17 2.21
C SER A 114 -16.71 6.62 2.01
N THR A 115 -16.24 7.48 2.91
CA THR A 115 -14.83 7.83 3.05
C THR A 115 -14.38 7.41 4.44
N SER A 116 -13.31 6.60 4.52
CA SER A 116 -12.78 6.13 5.82
C SER A 116 -11.26 6.06 5.81
N ALA A 117 -10.67 6.01 7.00
CA ALA A 117 -9.24 5.83 7.17
C ALA A 117 -8.83 4.38 6.87
N GLY A 118 -7.60 4.19 6.38
CA GLY A 118 -7.04 2.87 6.16
C GLY A 118 -5.53 2.91 5.89
N VAL A 119 -4.99 1.73 5.60
CA VAL A 119 -3.62 1.54 5.13
C VAL A 119 -3.66 0.95 3.73
N ALA A 120 -3.03 1.64 2.79
CA ALA A 120 -2.90 1.23 1.40
C ALA A 120 -1.61 0.48 1.16
N LEU A 121 -1.73 -0.63 0.43
CA LEU A 121 -0.64 -1.45 -0.08
C LEU A 121 -0.68 -1.42 -1.61
N ASN A 122 0.24 -0.67 -2.21
CA ASN A 122 0.32 -0.49 -3.66
C ASN A 122 1.39 -1.41 -4.25
N PHE A 123 1.01 -2.19 -5.24
CA PHE A 123 1.89 -3.02 -6.04
C PHE A 123 2.22 -2.31 -7.35
N MET A 124 3.49 -1.96 -7.52
CA MET A 124 3.92 -1.08 -8.61
C MET A 124 4.69 -1.85 -9.69
N ARG A 125 4.51 -1.41 -10.93
CA ARG A 125 5.25 -1.90 -12.10
C ARG A 125 5.90 -0.74 -12.83
N GLN A 126 7.03 -1.01 -13.45
CA GLN A 126 7.67 -0.07 -14.35
C GLN A 126 7.00 -0.14 -15.72
N SER A 127 6.50 1.00 -16.21
CA SER A 127 6.08 1.15 -17.59
C SER A 127 7.32 1.38 -18.46
N THR A 128 7.60 0.45 -19.38
CA THR A 128 8.70 0.58 -20.34
C THR A 128 8.47 1.74 -21.32
N LYS A 129 7.21 2.00 -21.67
CA LYS A 129 6.80 3.09 -22.57
C LYS A 129 7.00 4.46 -21.93
N GLU A 130 6.56 4.61 -20.69
CA GLU A 130 6.55 5.91 -20.01
C GLU A 130 7.79 6.16 -19.13
N LYS A 131 8.63 5.13 -18.96
CA LYS A 131 9.82 5.13 -18.08
C LYS A 131 9.50 5.57 -16.64
N LYS A 132 8.31 5.23 -16.15
CA LYS A 132 7.81 5.58 -14.82
C LYS A 132 7.21 4.37 -14.11
N LEU A 133 7.23 4.40 -12.78
CA LEU A 133 6.45 3.47 -11.97
C LEU A 133 4.97 3.89 -11.99
N TYR A 134 4.08 2.90 -12.01
CA TYR A 134 2.65 3.08 -11.81
C TYR A 134 2.10 2.00 -10.87
N THR A 135 0.98 2.29 -10.23
CA THR A 135 0.28 1.35 -9.35
C THR A 135 -0.55 0.37 -10.17
N ALA A 136 -0.07 -0.85 -10.31
CA ALA A 136 -0.78 -1.89 -11.07
C ALA A 136 -1.96 -2.46 -10.27
N ARG A 137 -1.80 -2.60 -8.96
CA ARG A 137 -2.86 -2.97 -8.02
C ARG A 137 -2.68 -2.23 -6.70
N SER A 138 -3.79 -1.90 -6.04
CA SER A 138 -3.77 -1.34 -4.70
C SER A 138 -4.82 -2.03 -3.84
N PHE A 139 -4.46 -2.29 -2.59
CA PHE A 139 -5.34 -2.86 -1.57
C PHE A 139 -5.37 -1.96 -0.36
N ILE A 140 -6.57 -1.67 0.15
CA ILE A 140 -6.78 -0.89 1.37
C ILE A 140 -7.24 -1.83 2.47
N PHE A 141 -6.58 -1.73 3.62
CA PHE A 141 -6.97 -2.38 4.86
C PHE A 141 -7.55 -1.31 5.79
N THR A 142 -8.82 -1.45 6.15
CA THR A 142 -9.45 -0.55 7.15
C THR A 142 -9.11 -0.97 8.59
N ASP A 143 -8.66 -2.22 8.78
CA ASP A 143 -8.13 -2.70 10.05
C ASP A 143 -6.58 -2.53 10.11
N PRO A 144 -6.05 -1.68 11.01
CA PRO A 144 -4.61 -1.50 11.21
C PRO A 144 -3.85 -2.79 11.53
N LEU A 145 -4.44 -3.68 12.33
CA LEU A 145 -3.76 -4.89 12.80
C LEU A 145 -3.51 -5.84 11.63
N LYS A 146 -4.50 -5.92 10.74
CA LYS A 146 -4.40 -6.69 9.51
C LYS A 146 -3.36 -6.12 8.55
N ALA A 147 -3.30 -4.80 8.42
CA ALA A 147 -2.26 -4.13 7.63
C ALA A 147 -0.85 -4.47 8.17
N GLN A 148 -0.69 -4.46 9.50
CA GLN A 148 0.56 -4.82 10.17
C GLN A 148 0.95 -6.29 9.90
N GLU A 149 0.01 -7.23 10.03
CA GLU A 149 0.26 -8.65 9.75
C GLU A 149 0.75 -8.86 8.31
N ILE A 150 0.09 -8.22 7.33
CA ILE A 150 0.50 -8.30 5.92
C ILE A 150 1.88 -7.69 5.71
N TYR A 151 2.19 -6.57 6.38
CA TYR A 151 3.51 -5.96 6.33
C TYR A 151 4.60 -6.90 6.86
N GLU A 152 4.39 -7.56 7.99
CA GLU A 152 5.33 -8.51 8.56
C GLU A 152 5.56 -9.73 7.63
N ARG A 153 4.50 -10.25 7.02
CA ARG A 153 4.60 -11.31 6.00
C ARG A 153 5.44 -10.85 4.79
N LEU A 154 5.26 -9.61 4.32
CA LEU A 154 6.08 -9.02 3.26
C LEU A 154 7.55 -8.82 3.65
N LEU A 155 7.84 -8.62 4.94
CA LEU A 155 9.21 -8.52 5.44
C LEU A 155 9.90 -9.88 5.55
N SER A 156 9.16 -10.94 5.90
CA SER A 156 9.68 -12.32 6.00
C SER A 156 10.00 -13.00 4.66
N THR A 157 9.59 -12.38 3.55
CA THR A 157 9.79 -12.85 2.17
C THR A 157 11.17 -12.48 1.63
#